data_AF-A0AAV4VN27-F1
#
_entry.id   AF-A0AAV4VN27-F1
#
_cell.length_a   1.000
_cell.length_b   1.000
_cell.length_c   1.000
_cell.angle_alpha   90.00
_cell.angle_beta   90.00
_cell.angle_gamma   90.00
#
_symmetry.space_group_name_H-M   'P 1'
#
loop_
_entity.id
_entity.type
_entity.pdbx_description
1 polymer ?
#
loop_
_entity_poly.entity_id
_entity_poly.type
_entity_poly.pdbx_seq_one_letter_code
_entity_poly.pdbx_strand_id
1 'polypeptide(L)'
;MAKLEGRISELEKFKVEANSIQQKTLINETIAMAKPSFATVAKTVANKAPKPNNKPRPINKPKYITTIKPVEKEVNSLTTKKAVQSAIDVNSMNIAIKNVRNINNGGILIETDLEKLINEFKAKDALKASYNISRTVARKLQIICFEVSTDTGETQLVEGLRKQF
;
A
#
# COMPACT_ATOMS: atom_id res chain seq x y z
N MET A 1 36.47 -46.38 48.16
CA MET A 1 35.12 -45.81 48.36
C MET A 1 35.07 -44.30 48.07
N ALA A 2 35.87 -43.45 48.73
CA ALA A 2 35.81 -41.98 48.57
C ALA A 2 35.97 -41.41 47.13
N LYS A 3 36.75 -42.08 46.26
CA LYS A 3 36.97 -41.63 44.87
C LYS A 3 35.78 -41.87 43.94
N LEU A 4 34.88 -42.79 44.29
CA LEU A 4 33.66 -43.10 43.52
C LEU A 4 32.53 -42.13 43.88
N GLU A 5 32.39 -41.78 45.15
CA GLU A 5 31.38 -40.82 45.63
C GLU A 5 31.61 -39.40 45.08
N GLY A 6 32.87 -38.96 44.98
CA GLY A 6 33.21 -37.68 44.36
C GLY A 6 32.81 -37.59 42.88
N ARG A 7 32.98 -38.69 42.12
CA ARG A 7 32.60 -38.73 40.69
C ARG A 7 31.09 -38.75 40.49
N ILE A 8 30.33 -39.34 41.42
CA ILE A 8 28.86 -39.32 41.38
C ILE A 8 28.36 -37.89 41.63
N SER A 9 28.93 -37.18 42.60
CA SER A 9 28.57 -35.79 42.88
C SER A 9 28.90 -34.83 41.73
N GLU A 10 30.01 -35.04 41.02
CA GLU A 10 30.32 -34.27 39.79
C GLU A 10 29.34 -34.55 38.66
N LEU A 11 28.97 -35.81 38.42
CA LEU A 11 28.01 -36.19 37.39
C LEU A 11 26.62 -35.61 37.65
N GLU A 12 26.19 -35.52 38.91
CA GLU A 12 24.93 -34.87 39.28
C GLU A 12 24.94 -33.37 39.00
N LYS A 13 26.05 -32.68 39.30
CA LYS A 13 26.21 -31.25 38.99
C LYS A 13 26.17 -30.99 37.48
N PHE A 14 26.89 -31.80 36.69
CA PHE A 14 26.86 -31.71 35.23
C PHE A 14 25.46 -31.94 34.66
N LYS A 15 24.69 -32.87 35.24
CA LYS A 15 23.33 -33.16 34.79
C LYS A 15 22.37 -31.99 35.08
N VAL A 16 22.50 -31.34 36.23
CA VAL A 16 21.70 -30.16 36.59
C VAL A 16 22.05 -28.98 35.66
N GLU A 17 23.33 -28.78 35.39
CA GLU A 17 23.79 -27.72 34.50
C GLU A 17 23.31 -27.94 33.06
N ALA A 18 23.43 -29.16 32.53
CA ALA A 18 22.93 -29.52 31.20
C ALA A 18 21.41 -29.30 31.06
N ASN A 19 20.63 -29.68 32.07
CA ASN A 19 19.18 -29.44 32.07
C ASN A 19 18.83 -27.95 32.10
N SER A 20 19.59 -27.13 32.85
CA SER A 20 19.39 -25.68 32.90
C SER A 20 19.69 -24.99 31.56
N ILE A 21 20.70 -25.49 30.84
CA ILE A 21 21.08 -25.01 29.51
C ILE A 21 19.99 -25.39 28.51
N GLN A 22 19.50 -26.63 28.51
CA GLN A 22 18.42 -27.08 27.63
C GLN A 22 17.13 -26.27 27.80
N GLN A 23 16.74 -25.97 29.04
CA GLN A 23 15.57 -25.13 29.32
C GLN A 23 15.74 -23.69 28.80
N LYS A 24 16.92 -23.09 28.96
CA LYS A 24 17.22 -21.75 28.44
C LYS A 24 17.19 -21.70 26.91
N THR A 25 17.67 -22.74 26.24
CA THR A 25 17.64 -22.82 24.76
C THR A 25 16.22 -22.93 24.23
N LEU A 26 15.37 -23.78 24.84
CA LEU A 26 13.96 -23.94 24.49
C LEU A 26 13.17 -22.62 24.62
N ILE A 27 13.42 -21.84 25.66
CA ILE A 27 12.76 -20.54 25.87
C ILE A 27 13.16 -19.55 24.77
N ASN A 28 14.44 -19.49 24.42
CA ASN A 28 14.94 -18.58 23.39
C ASN A 28 14.47 -18.94 21.98
N GLU A 29 14.36 -20.23 21.66
CA GLU A 29 13.78 -20.68 20.39
C GLU A 29 12.28 -20.38 20.29
N THR A 30 11.54 -20.49 21.41
CA THR A 30 10.12 -20.15 21.45
C THR A 30 9.88 -18.64 21.26
N ILE A 31 10.77 -17.80 21.78
CA ILE A 31 10.74 -16.33 21.58
C ILE A 31 11.12 -15.97 20.12
N ALA A 32 12.03 -16.72 19.49
CA ALA A 32 12.43 -16.51 18.10
C ALA A 32 11.36 -16.94 17.07
N MET A 33 10.50 -17.91 17.43
CA MET A 33 9.41 -18.41 16.56
C MET A 33 8.08 -17.66 16.73
N ALA A 34 7.92 -16.87 17.81
CA ALA A 34 6.73 -16.07 18.00
C ALA A 34 6.76 -14.84 17.09
N LYS A 35 5.76 -14.70 16.21
CA LYS A 35 5.57 -13.46 15.42
C LYS A 35 5.50 -12.29 16.39
N PRO A 36 6.34 -11.24 16.22
CA PRO A 36 6.36 -10.13 17.16
C PRO A 36 4.98 -9.47 17.20
N SER A 37 4.45 -9.28 18.41
CA SER A 37 3.23 -8.52 18.62
C SER A 37 3.36 -7.13 17.99
N PHE A 38 2.25 -6.63 17.45
CA PHE A 38 2.19 -5.33 16.78
C PHE A 38 2.74 -4.19 17.67
N ALA A 39 2.53 -4.29 18.99
CA ALA A 39 3.05 -3.35 19.97
C ALA A 39 4.60 -3.34 20.05
N THR A 40 5.24 -4.50 19.86
CA THR A 40 6.71 -4.64 19.88
C THR A 40 7.35 -4.09 18.61
N VAL A 41 6.68 -4.26 17.47
CA VAL A 41 7.09 -3.67 16.18
C VAL A 41 6.94 -2.14 16.23
N ALA A 42 5.85 -1.61 16.79
CA ALA A 42 5.65 -0.16 16.90
C ALA A 42 6.73 0.53 17.76
N LYS A 43 7.13 -0.08 18.88
CA LYS A 43 8.19 0.45 19.76
C LYS A 43 9.58 0.44 19.13
N THR A 44 9.92 -0.61 18.38
CA THR A 44 11.22 -0.71 17.68
C THR A 44 11.33 0.28 16.52
N VAL A 45 10.22 0.59 15.84
CA VAL A 45 10.18 1.62 14.79
C VAL A 45 10.26 3.03 15.38
N ALA A 46 9.62 3.27 16.54
CA ALA A 46 9.67 4.56 17.23
C ALA A 46 11.07 4.93 17.75
N ASN A 47 11.89 3.92 18.10
CA ASN A 47 13.26 4.13 18.60
C ASN A 47 14.32 4.30 17.50
N LYS A 48 13.96 4.20 16.21
CA LYS A 48 14.87 4.57 15.12
C LYS A 48 14.89 6.09 15.01
N ALA A 49 16.05 6.69 15.26
CA ALA A 49 16.29 8.11 15.07
C ALA A 49 15.74 8.57 13.70
N PRO A 50 14.99 9.68 13.64
CA PRO A 50 14.43 10.17 12.40
C PRO A 50 15.57 10.47 11.42
N LYS A 51 15.57 9.82 10.26
CA LYS A 51 16.54 10.11 9.21
C LYS A 51 16.42 11.60 8.83
N PRO A 52 17.55 12.31 8.62
CA PRO A 52 17.54 13.74 8.37
C PRO A 52 16.67 14.08 7.16
N ASN A 53 15.68 14.94 7.42
CA ASN A 53 14.84 15.69 6.49
C ASN A 53 15.13 15.50 4.99
N ASN A 54 14.42 14.57 4.37
CA ASN A 54 13.98 14.82 3.00
C ASN A 54 13.00 15.99 3.07
N LYS A 55 13.52 17.23 2.91
CA LYS A 55 12.67 18.40 2.70
C LYS A 55 11.65 18.01 1.62
N PRO A 56 10.33 18.15 1.87
CA PRO A 56 9.35 17.83 0.86
C PRO A 56 9.69 18.68 -0.37
N ARG A 57 10.08 18.01 -1.46
CA ARG A 57 10.29 18.70 -2.73
C ARG A 57 8.98 19.43 -3.02
N PRO A 58 8.98 20.73 -3.33
CA PRO A 58 7.75 21.42 -3.68
C PRO A 58 7.10 20.63 -4.81
N ILE A 59 5.96 20.03 -4.50
CA ILE A 59 5.16 19.31 -5.49
C ILE A 59 4.68 20.42 -6.41
N ASN A 60 5.31 20.54 -7.58
CA ASN A 60 4.79 21.36 -8.65
C ASN A 60 3.30 21.05 -8.76
N LYS A 61 2.45 22.07 -8.60
CA LYS A 61 1.00 21.91 -8.69
C LYS A 61 0.73 21.07 -9.95
N PRO A 62 -0.05 19.98 -9.85
CA PRO A 62 -0.30 19.14 -11.00
C PRO A 62 -0.93 20.02 -12.07
N LYS A 63 -0.22 20.19 -13.19
CA LYS A 63 -0.68 21.00 -14.31
C LYS A 63 -1.79 20.19 -14.98
N TYR A 64 -3.02 20.43 -14.53
CA TYR A 64 -4.28 19.95 -15.10
C TYR A 64 -4.31 18.45 -15.41
N ILE A 65 -4.80 17.66 -14.44
CA ILE A 65 -4.99 16.22 -14.60
C ILE A 65 -6.41 15.96 -15.11
N THR A 66 -6.49 15.31 -16.27
CA THR A 66 -7.73 14.87 -16.90
C THR A 66 -7.87 13.36 -16.75
N THR A 67 -9.08 12.91 -16.42
CA THR A 67 -9.44 11.49 -16.38
C THR A 67 -10.35 11.17 -17.54
N ILE A 68 -10.03 10.10 -18.26
CA ILE A 68 -10.84 9.56 -19.35
C ILE A 68 -11.21 8.13 -18.95
N LYS A 69 -12.49 7.81 -18.93
CA LYS A 69 -12.98 6.47 -18.59
C LYS A 69 -13.94 5.95 -19.65
N PRO A 70 -13.84 4.67 -20.03
CA PRO A 70 -14.86 4.04 -20.85
C PRO A 70 -16.20 4.03 -20.11
N VAL A 71 -17.29 4.21 -20.85
CA VAL A 71 -18.66 4.06 -20.33
C VAL A 71 -18.99 2.59 -20.12
N GLU A 72 -18.52 1.74 -21.05
CA GLU A 72 -18.62 0.28 -20.93
C GLU A 72 -17.72 -0.27 -19.82
N LYS A 73 -18.24 -1.29 -19.12
CA LYS A 73 -17.49 -2.04 -18.11
C LYS A 73 -16.60 -3.06 -18.81
N GLU A 74 -15.47 -3.42 -18.18
CA GLU A 74 -14.50 -4.44 -18.65
C GLU A 74 -13.58 -4.05 -19.82
N VAL A 75 -13.50 -2.76 -20.16
CA VAL A 75 -12.51 -2.27 -21.12
C VAL A 75 -11.13 -2.15 -20.46
N ASN A 76 -10.06 -2.46 -21.19
CA ASN A 76 -8.68 -2.32 -20.72
C ASN A 76 -8.14 -0.89 -20.99
N SER A 77 -7.35 -0.34 -20.08
CA SER A 77 -6.73 0.98 -20.26
C SER A 77 -5.88 1.09 -21.52
N LEU A 78 -5.28 -0.02 -21.98
CA LEU A 78 -4.50 -0.03 -23.22
C LEU A 78 -5.37 0.20 -24.46
N THR A 79 -6.56 -0.38 -24.52
CA THR A 79 -7.48 -0.20 -25.66
C THR A 79 -8.05 1.20 -25.65
N THR A 80 -8.43 1.71 -24.48
CA THR A 80 -8.85 3.11 -24.30
C THR A 80 -7.75 4.09 -24.72
N LYS A 81 -6.50 3.86 -24.32
CA LYS A 81 -5.36 4.71 -24.73
C LYS A 81 -5.20 4.75 -26.25
N LYS A 82 -5.24 3.58 -26.91
CA LYS A 82 -5.11 3.49 -28.37
C LYS A 82 -6.26 4.20 -29.07
N ALA A 83 -7.50 3.97 -28.64
CA ALA A 83 -8.69 4.57 -29.24
C ALA A 83 -8.69 6.11 -29.11
N VAL A 84 -8.34 6.63 -27.94
CA VAL A 84 -8.22 8.07 -27.70
C VAL A 84 -7.09 8.68 -28.53
N GLN A 85 -5.93 8.01 -28.59
CA GLN A 85 -4.79 8.48 -29.37
C GLN A 85 -5.04 8.47 -30.88
N SER A 86 -5.75 7.47 -31.41
CA SER A 86 -6.11 7.42 -32.83
C SER A 86 -7.18 8.45 -33.20
N ALA A 87 -8.04 8.81 -32.26
CA ALA A 87 -9.17 9.70 -32.52
C ALA A 87 -8.83 11.17 -32.29
N ILE A 88 -7.68 11.52 -31.71
CA ILE A 88 -7.35 12.91 -31.33
C ILE A 88 -6.02 13.30 -31.95
N ASP A 89 -6.06 14.34 -32.79
CA ASP A 89 -4.84 14.90 -33.38
C ASP A 89 -4.27 16.02 -32.49
N VAL A 90 -3.31 15.64 -31.66
CA VAL A 90 -2.69 16.51 -30.67
C VAL A 90 -2.02 17.75 -31.30
N ASN A 91 -1.55 17.63 -32.55
CA ASN A 91 -0.87 18.72 -33.25
C ASN A 91 -1.85 19.82 -33.69
N SER A 92 -3.02 19.44 -34.21
CA SER A 92 -4.03 20.41 -34.68
C SER A 92 -4.62 21.24 -33.55
N MET A 93 -4.70 20.68 -32.33
CA MET A 93 -5.25 21.38 -31.15
C MET A 93 -4.22 22.26 -30.42
N ASN A 94 -2.94 22.20 -30.81
CA ASN A 94 -1.82 22.84 -30.11
C ASN A 94 -1.85 22.55 -28.60
N ILE A 95 -1.95 21.26 -28.26
CA ILE A 95 -1.97 20.75 -26.89
C ILE A 95 -0.75 19.85 -26.69
N ALA A 96 -0.10 19.92 -25.53
CA ALA A 96 0.94 18.96 -25.17
C ALA A 96 0.36 17.91 -24.21
N ILE A 97 0.31 16.65 -24.64
CA ILE A 97 -0.04 15.53 -23.77
C ILE A 97 1.19 15.05 -23.02
N LYS A 98 1.13 15.06 -21.68
CA LYS A 98 2.20 14.56 -20.81
C LYS A 98 1.65 13.51 -19.84
N ASN A 99 2.55 12.67 -19.33
CA ASN A 99 2.30 11.74 -18.22
C ASN A 99 0.98 10.95 -18.33
N VAL A 100 0.86 10.16 -19.39
CA VAL A 100 -0.29 9.24 -19.55
C VAL A 100 -0.13 8.05 -18.61
N ARG A 101 -1.08 7.84 -17.69
CA ARG A 101 -1.11 6.70 -16.76
C ARG A 101 -2.38 5.90 -16.90
N ASN A 102 -2.30 4.61 -16.64
CA ASN A 102 -3.46 3.73 -16.58
C ASN A 102 -4.12 3.84 -15.20
N ILE A 103 -5.44 3.79 -15.15
CA ILE A 103 -6.23 3.75 -13.90
C ILE A 103 -7.28 2.64 -13.98
N ASN A 104 -7.86 2.31 -12.83
CA ASN A 104 -8.86 1.25 -12.71
C ASN A 104 -10.05 1.46 -13.67
N ASN A 105 -10.73 0.35 -13.99
CA ASN A 105 -11.89 0.29 -14.87
C ASN A 105 -11.59 0.82 -16.29
N GLY A 106 -10.43 0.45 -16.83
CA GLY A 106 -10.06 0.81 -18.20
C GLY A 106 -9.75 2.27 -18.44
N GLY A 107 -9.72 3.10 -17.40
CA GLY A 107 -9.49 4.52 -17.57
C GLY A 107 -8.02 4.86 -17.83
N ILE A 108 -7.82 6.10 -18.29
CA ILE A 108 -6.51 6.74 -18.42
C ILE A 108 -6.50 8.11 -17.77
N LEU A 109 -5.34 8.48 -17.24
CA LEU A 109 -5.04 9.77 -16.62
C LEU A 109 -4.04 10.50 -17.52
N ILE A 110 -4.29 11.78 -17.81
CA ILE A 110 -3.44 12.56 -18.71
C ILE A 110 -3.21 13.96 -18.14
N GLU A 111 -1.96 14.44 -18.19
CA GLU A 111 -1.64 15.84 -17.93
C GLU A 111 -1.75 16.64 -19.23
N THR A 112 -2.75 17.51 -19.30
CA THR A 112 -3.11 18.24 -20.52
C THR A 112 -4.07 19.39 -20.22
N ASP A 113 -4.24 20.30 -21.18
CA ASP A 113 -5.27 21.34 -21.11
C ASP A 113 -6.67 20.72 -21.22
N LEU A 114 -7.38 20.68 -20.08
CA LEU A 114 -8.67 20.01 -19.95
C LEU A 114 -9.74 20.63 -20.87
N GLU A 115 -9.78 21.95 -20.99
CA GLU A 115 -10.89 22.64 -21.68
C GLU A 115 -10.85 22.36 -23.18
N LYS A 116 -9.67 22.45 -23.77
CA LYS A 116 -9.47 22.13 -25.18
C LYS A 116 -9.76 20.65 -25.46
N LEU A 117 -9.31 19.75 -24.58
CA LEU A 117 -9.55 18.32 -24.76
C LEU A 117 -11.06 17.97 -24.61
N ILE A 118 -11.77 18.59 -23.68
CA ILE A 118 -13.23 18.43 -23.55
C ILE A 118 -13.94 18.88 -24.83
N ASN A 119 -13.55 20.02 -25.39
CA ASN A 119 -14.19 20.57 -26.58
C ASN A 119 -14.00 19.63 -27.78
N GLU A 120 -12.81 19.07 -27.95
CA GLU A 120 -12.56 18.08 -29.00
C GLU A 120 -13.38 16.79 -28.79
N PHE A 121 -13.43 16.28 -27.55
CA PHE A 121 -14.24 15.09 -27.25
C PHE A 121 -15.72 15.33 -27.52
N LYS A 122 -16.22 16.55 -27.29
CA LYS A 122 -17.60 16.94 -27.62
C LYS A 122 -17.83 17.06 -29.12
N ALA A 123 -16.82 17.44 -29.90
CA ALA A 123 -16.90 17.54 -31.36
C ALA A 123 -16.94 16.16 -32.05
N LYS A 124 -16.47 15.09 -31.39
CA LYS A 124 -16.47 13.72 -31.93
C LYS A 124 -17.51 12.85 -31.24
N ASP A 125 -18.64 12.65 -31.90
CA ASP A 125 -19.78 11.88 -31.34
C ASP A 125 -19.40 10.47 -30.87
N ALA A 126 -18.51 9.79 -31.59
CA ALA A 126 -18.02 8.46 -31.21
C ALA A 126 -17.30 8.44 -29.85
N LEU A 127 -16.50 9.48 -29.56
CA LEU A 127 -15.78 9.58 -28.29
C LEU A 127 -16.71 10.03 -27.16
N LYS A 128 -17.63 10.95 -27.45
CA LYS A 128 -18.62 11.46 -26.50
C LYS A 128 -19.55 10.35 -25.98
N ALA A 129 -19.94 9.41 -26.84
CA ALA A 129 -20.78 8.28 -26.45
C ALA A 129 -19.99 7.20 -25.69
N SER A 130 -18.73 6.96 -26.08
CA SER A 130 -17.94 5.83 -25.58
C SER A 130 -17.16 6.14 -24.30
N TYR A 131 -16.84 7.41 -24.05
CA TYR A 131 -15.93 7.82 -22.97
C TYR A 131 -16.46 9.01 -22.19
N ASN A 132 -16.29 8.93 -20.87
CA ASN A 132 -16.52 10.03 -19.96
C ASN A 132 -15.19 10.73 -19.65
N ILE A 133 -15.14 12.04 -19.91
CA ILE A 133 -13.99 12.89 -19.62
C ILE A 133 -14.32 13.81 -18.44
N SER A 134 -13.40 13.89 -17.49
CA SER A 134 -13.61 14.72 -16.29
C SER A 134 -12.28 15.23 -15.74
N ARG A 135 -12.36 16.34 -15.00
CA ARG A 135 -11.23 16.80 -14.19
C ARG A 135 -10.99 15.78 -13.08
N THR A 136 -9.73 15.41 -12.86
CA THR A 136 -9.39 14.60 -11.69
C THR A 136 -9.62 15.42 -10.43
N VAL A 137 -10.55 14.96 -9.59
CA VAL A 137 -10.82 15.54 -8.29
C VAL A 137 -9.99 14.75 -7.26
N ALA A 138 -9.19 15.47 -6.48
CA ALA A 138 -8.51 14.86 -5.33
C ALA A 138 -9.59 14.32 -4.39
N ARG A 139 -9.55 13.02 -4.08
CA ARG A 139 -10.42 12.46 -3.06
C ARG A 139 -10.10 13.12 -1.72
N LYS A 140 -11.12 13.64 -1.04
CA LYS A 140 -10.99 14.04 0.36
C LYS A 140 -10.82 12.75 1.17
N LEU A 141 -9.59 12.49 1.60
CA LEU A 141 -9.32 11.36 2.48
C LEU A 141 -9.98 11.63 3.83
N GLN A 142 -10.70 10.64 4.33
CA GLN A 142 -11.16 10.60 5.72
C GLN A 142 -10.30 9.55 6.42
N ILE A 143 -9.52 9.99 7.39
CA ILE A 143 -8.75 9.09 8.26
C ILE A 143 -9.61 8.87 9.49
N ILE A 144 -9.94 7.62 9.77
CA ILE A 144 -10.73 7.22 10.93
C ILE A 144 -9.85 6.31 11.77
N CYS A 145 -9.58 6.73 13.01
CA CYS A 145 -8.79 5.97 13.96
C CYS A 145 -9.75 5.30 14.95
N PHE A 146 -9.59 4.00 15.15
CA PHE A 146 -10.35 3.24 16.13
C PHE A 146 -9.40 2.78 17.24
N GLU A 147 -9.84 2.94 18.49
CA GLU A 147 -9.22 2.26 19.61
C GLU A 147 -9.78 0.83 19.65
N VAL A 148 -8.89 -0.15 19.56
CA VAL A 148 -9.25 -1.57 19.54
C VAL A 148 -8.56 -2.25 20.72
N SER A 149 -9.31 -3.02 21.51
CA SER A 149 -8.75 -3.79 22.61
C SER A 149 -7.74 -4.82 22.09
N THR A 150 -6.65 -5.04 22.83
CA THR A 150 -5.62 -6.03 22.52
C THR A 150 -6.15 -7.45 22.38
N ASP A 151 -7.33 -7.72 22.93
CA ASP A 151 -7.95 -9.05 22.95
C ASP A 151 -8.83 -9.29 21.71
N THR A 152 -8.95 -8.30 20.83
CA THR A 152 -9.79 -8.39 19.62
C THR A 152 -9.09 -9.23 18.56
N GLY A 153 -9.71 -10.35 18.19
CA GLY A 153 -9.23 -11.21 17.11
C GLY A 153 -9.41 -10.57 15.72
N GLU A 154 -8.58 -10.99 14.76
CA GLU A 154 -8.58 -10.48 13.38
C GLU A 154 -9.96 -10.59 12.71
N THR A 155 -10.65 -11.72 12.91
CA THR A 155 -11.98 -11.97 12.34
C THR A 155 -13.03 -11.02 12.88
N GLN A 156 -13.05 -10.79 14.20
CA GLN A 156 -13.96 -9.83 14.84
C GLN A 156 -13.70 -8.40 14.40
N LEU A 157 -12.42 -8.02 14.24
CA LEU A 157 -12.03 -6.69 13.76
C LEU A 157 -12.50 -6.46 12.32
N VAL A 158 -12.24 -7.40 11.41
CA VAL A 158 -12.63 -7.28 9.99
C VAL A 158 -14.16 -7.23 9.85
N GLU A 159 -14.88 -8.05 10.62
CA GLU A 159 -16.34 -8.03 10.59
C GLU A 159 -16.92 -6.72 11.17
N GLY A 160 -16.33 -6.19 12.24
CA GLY A 160 -16.68 -4.89 12.80
C GLY A 160 -16.48 -3.74 11.81
N LEU A 161 -15.35 -3.72 11.11
CA LEU A 161 -15.06 -2.70 10.10
C LEU A 161 -16.02 -2.78 8.92
N ARG A 162 -16.39 -3.98 8.45
CA ARG A 162 -17.37 -4.17 7.38
C ARG A 162 -18.78 -3.74 7.74
N LYS A 163 -19.15 -3.72 9.03
CA LYS A 163 -20.46 -3.23 9.48
C LYS A 163 -20.54 -1.71 9.55
N GLN A 164 -19.40 -1.03 9.65
CA GLN A 164 -19.32 0.43 9.74
C GLN A 164 -19.23 1.15 8.38
N PHE A 165 -18.85 0.46 7.30
CA PHE A 165 -18.63 1.01 5.96
C PHE A 165 -19.27 0.15 4.87
#